data_AF-A0A6J8B0P8-F1
#
_entry.id   AF-A0A6J8B0P8-F1
#
_cell.length_a   1.000
_cell.length_b   1.000
_cell.length_c   1.000
_cell.angle_alpha   90.00
_cell.angle_beta   90.00
_cell.angle_gamma   90.00
#
_symmetry.space_group_name_H-M   'P 1'
#
loop_
_entity.id
_entity.type
_entity.pdbx_description
1 polymer ?
#
loop_
_entity_poly.entity_id
_entity_poly.type
_entity_poly.pdbx_seq_one_letter_code
_entity_poly.pdbx_strand_id
1 'polypeptide(L)'
;MSQGHQINRVNDKYFYTTFLDESNFYGQFELFLSHAKYFDNIDISSSAKGVKYSLRKHIQFWKHIGANEFVINTIKHGYVIPFLQTSTSMSFKNNKSANVHSKFVNEAISELLNIGCVIETPFQPFFVNPLSVTVQSSGKKSLILDLSELNVFIKKERIKFEHWKVALNYFTNDCCQFKFDLKSEYFHYGVCTKQQTYLGFCWNNKFYCFTVLAFGLSSAPYLFTKCLRPIVKYWRENGVDIVLYLDDGLKMGKNKQEASECSSFVKTSLLEAGFLINMDKSIFEPVQCLEWLGLVWDSTDFSISISDRRIDNTITSLVDILNNFPNFTARKLAQVTGKVISMCPVMGNITSLMTRYLHWAIEHRVKWDLKLILECPDCVFNELTFWLNNIKRLNRKHLAGYSFPHALVYSDASNVAASAYSIDIDSNIFHQMWTLQESLKSSTWRELQAILLALMSFKNRLRNKCVKWHTDNNNCVSIVQKGSAKSTFARDSY
;
A
#
# COMPACT_ATOMS: atom_id res chain seq x y z
N MET A 1 35.09 -34.58 -16.14
CA MET A 1 34.88 -33.39 -17.00
C MET A 1 33.38 -33.22 -17.22
N SER A 2 32.92 -31.97 -17.04
CA SER A 2 31.54 -31.45 -17.17
C SER A 2 30.38 -32.23 -16.52
N GLN A 3 29.89 -31.72 -15.38
CA GLN A 3 28.47 -31.83 -15.04
C GLN A 3 27.83 -30.45 -15.16
N GLY A 4 26.80 -30.38 -16.01
CA GLY A 4 26.18 -29.16 -16.48
C GLY A 4 25.43 -28.42 -15.37
N HIS A 5 25.65 -27.10 -15.33
CA HIS A 5 24.88 -26.17 -14.53
C HIS A 5 23.61 -25.80 -15.31
N GLN A 6 22.43 -26.15 -14.79
CA GLN A 6 21.17 -25.62 -15.30
C GLN A 6 20.84 -24.34 -14.53
N ILE A 7 20.99 -23.21 -15.20
CA ILE A 7 20.71 -21.87 -14.68
C ILE A 7 19.26 -21.53 -14.99
N ASN A 8 18.39 -21.48 -13.97
CA ASN A 8 17.07 -20.87 -14.08
C ASN A 8 17.12 -19.42 -13.56
N ARG A 9 16.93 -18.47 -14.47
CA ARG A 9 16.91 -17.02 -14.18
C ARG A 9 15.60 -16.60 -13.50
N VAL A 10 15.67 -16.19 -12.25
CA VAL A 10 14.71 -15.25 -11.63
C VAL A 10 15.50 -14.32 -10.68
N ASN A 11 15.56 -13.03 -11.04
CA ASN A 11 15.92 -11.86 -10.24
C ASN A 11 17.03 -12.00 -9.17
N ASP A 12 18.19 -11.45 -9.49
CA ASP A 12 19.36 -11.12 -8.67
C ASP A 12 19.16 -11.10 -7.14
N LYS A 13 19.27 -12.28 -6.52
CA LYS A 13 19.93 -12.53 -5.23
C LYS A 13 20.51 -13.94 -5.28
N TYR A 14 21.83 -14.05 -5.35
CA TYR A 14 22.53 -15.34 -5.32
C TYR A 14 22.24 -16.05 -4.00
N PHE A 15 21.68 -17.27 -4.08
CA PHE A 15 21.59 -18.19 -2.95
C PHE A 15 22.84 -19.08 -2.98
N TYR A 16 23.65 -19.02 -1.93
CA TYR A 16 24.58 -20.11 -1.60
C TYR A 16 23.82 -21.07 -0.69
N THR A 17 23.40 -22.22 -1.20
CA THR A 17 23.05 -23.35 -0.35
C THR A 17 24.34 -24.00 0.10
N THR A 18 24.88 -23.54 1.23
CA THR A 18 25.87 -24.32 1.97
C THR A 18 25.15 -25.56 2.47
N PHE A 19 25.41 -26.71 1.86
CA PHE A 19 25.00 -28.01 2.40
C PHE A 19 25.55 -28.08 3.84
N LEU A 20 24.66 -28.05 4.82
CA LEU A 20 25.03 -28.21 6.23
C LEU A 20 25.57 -29.62 6.42
N ASP A 21 26.74 -29.70 7.02
CA ASP A 21 27.30 -30.93 7.58
C ASP A 21 26.26 -31.54 8.55
N GLU A 22 25.94 -32.84 8.41
CA GLU A 22 24.84 -33.51 9.13
C GLU A 22 24.97 -33.38 10.66
N SER A 23 26.22 -33.27 11.14
CA SER A 23 26.57 -33.04 12.55
C SER A 23 26.10 -31.67 13.07
N ASN A 24 26.17 -30.61 12.25
CA ASN A 24 25.75 -29.26 12.61
C ASN A 24 24.21 -29.16 12.60
N PHE A 25 23.53 -29.90 11.72
CA PHE A 25 22.06 -29.94 11.70
C PHE A 25 21.48 -30.51 12.99
N TYR A 26 22.05 -31.61 13.50
CA TYR A 26 21.59 -32.24 14.75
C TYR A 26 21.74 -31.29 15.95
N GLY A 27 22.87 -30.59 16.05
CA GLY A 27 23.10 -29.59 17.10
C GLY A 27 22.13 -28.40 17.06
N GLN A 28 21.80 -27.91 15.86
CA GLN A 28 20.82 -26.84 15.67
C GLN A 28 19.40 -27.29 16.04
N PHE A 29 19.05 -28.54 15.71
CA PHE A 29 17.74 -29.10 16.04
C PHE A 29 17.57 -29.28 17.55
N GLU A 30 18.57 -29.83 18.25
CA GLU A 30 18.56 -29.95 19.71
C GLU A 30 18.50 -28.58 20.41
N LEU A 31 19.24 -27.59 19.90
CA LEU A 31 19.17 -26.22 20.39
C LEU A 31 17.74 -25.66 20.27
N PHE A 32 17.12 -25.81 19.10
CA PHE A 32 15.73 -25.40 18.88
C PHE A 32 14.77 -26.11 19.85
N LEU A 33 14.90 -27.43 20.02
CA LEU A 33 14.05 -28.20 20.93
C LEU A 33 14.22 -27.75 22.39
N SER A 34 15.45 -27.43 22.81
CA SER A 34 15.70 -26.90 24.16
C SER A 34 15.00 -25.56 24.39
N HIS A 35 15.07 -24.64 23.42
CA HIS A 35 14.37 -23.37 23.46
C HIS A 35 12.85 -23.57 23.46
N ALA A 36 12.32 -24.43 22.58
CA ALA A 36 10.90 -24.73 22.49
C ALA A 36 10.33 -25.27 23.81
N LYS A 37 11.06 -26.16 24.50
CA LYS A 37 10.71 -26.67 25.83
C LYS A 37 10.63 -25.54 26.87
N TYR A 38 11.54 -24.57 26.84
CA TYR A 38 11.48 -23.43 27.75
C TYR A 38 10.18 -22.63 27.56
N PHE A 39 9.81 -22.31 26.32
CA PHE A 39 8.58 -21.56 26.04
C PHE A 39 7.29 -22.34 26.36
N ASP A 40 7.31 -23.67 26.27
CA ASP A 40 6.17 -24.52 26.66
C ASP A 40 5.99 -24.59 28.19
N ASN A 41 7.09 -24.50 28.94
CA ASN A 41 7.09 -24.58 30.41
C ASN A 41 6.90 -23.23 31.12
N ILE A 42 6.97 -22.11 30.40
CA ILE A 42 6.59 -20.82 30.97
C ILE A 42 5.07 -20.84 31.15
N ASP A 43 4.65 -20.95 32.40
CA ASP A 43 3.25 -20.85 32.78
C ASP A 43 2.79 -19.40 32.60
N ILE A 44 2.31 -19.05 31.40
CA ILE A 44 1.80 -17.69 31.08
C ILE A 44 0.47 -17.41 31.83
N SER A 45 0.07 -18.27 32.76
CA SER A 45 -1.14 -18.13 33.58
C SER A 45 -1.00 -17.09 34.71
N SER A 46 0.20 -16.63 35.04
CA SER A 46 0.39 -15.58 36.05
C SER A 46 0.51 -14.17 35.45
N SER A 47 -0.52 -13.36 35.68
CA SER A 47 -0.47 -11.90 35.86
C SER A 47 -0.20 -10.95 34.67
N ALA A 48 -0.49 -11.30 33.42
CA ALA A 48 -0.48 -10.29 32.35
C ALA A 48 -1.80 -9.49 32.32
N LYS A 49 -1.81 -8.29 32.93
CA LYS A 49 -2.80 -7.23 32.63
C LYS A 49 -2.46 -6.66 31.24
N GLY A 50 -2.90 -7.29 30.16
CA GLY A 50 -2.51 -6.86 28.81
C GLY A 50 -3.41 -7.33 27.66
N VAL A 51 -3.15 -6.78 26.47
CA VAL A 51 -3.80 -7.08 25.16
C VAL A 51 -3.72 -8.56 24.78
N LYS A 52 -2.67 -9.23 25.26
CA LYS A 52 -2.42 -10.65 25.06
C LYS A 52 -3.62 -11.47 25.55
N TYR A 53 -4.14 -12.33 24.66
CA TYR A 53 -5.32 -13.18 24.89
C TYR A 53 -6.69 -12.50 24.91
N SER A 54 -6.81 -11.22 24.53
CA SER A 54 -8.12 -10.56 24.40
C SER A 54 -9.06 -11.39 23.50
N LEU A 55 -8.62 -11.76 22.30
CA LEU A 55 -9.40 -12.62 21.40
C LEU A 55 -9.71 -14.00 22.01
N ARG A 56 -8.79 -14.57 22.78
CA ARG A 56 -8.93 -15.90 23.39
C ARG A 56 -10.02 -15.93 24.47
N LYS A 57 -10.18 -14.86 25.24
CA LYS A 57 -11.27 -14.72 26.22
C LYS A 57 -12.65 -14.75 25.55
N HIS A 58 -12.71 -14.34 24.28
CA HIS A 58 -13.91 -14.22 23.47
C HIS A 58 -14.10 -15.38 22.48
N ILE A 59 -13.41 -16.51 22.68
CA ILE A 59 -13.42 -17.65 21.73
C ILE A 59 -14.82 -18.21 21.42
N GLN A 60 -15.77 -18.07 22.36
CA GLN A 60 -17.14 -18.55 22.15
C GLN A 60 -17.87 -17.71 21.10
N PHE A 61 -17.64 -16.39 21.07
CA PHE A 61 -18.17 -15.54 20.00
C PHE A 61 -17.62 -15.97 18.63
N TRP A 62 -16.30 -16.22 18.54
CA TRP A 62 -15.67 -16.71 17.32
C TRP A 62 -16.27 -18.03 16.81
N LYS A 63 -16.60 -18.96 17.73
CA LYS A 63 -17.32 -20.20 17.37
C LYS A 63 -18.75 -19.92 16.92
N HIS A 64 -19.46 -19.04 17.62
CA HIS A 64 -20.84 -18.65 17.31
C HIS A 64 -20.97 -18.09 15.88
N ILE A 65 -20.05 -17.21 15.48
CA ILE A 65 -20.03 -16.62 14.12
C ILE A 65 -19.47 -17.58 13.05
N GLY A 66 -19.22 -18.85 13.39
CA GLY A 66 -18.76 -19.87 12.44
C GLY A 66 -17.32 -19.67 11.95
N ALA A 67 -16.41 -19.18 12.79
CA ALA A 67 -15.00 -19.12 12.44
C ALA A 67 -14.41 -20.51 12.18
N ASN A 68 -13.61 -20.64 11.12
CA ASN A 68 -13.00 -21.92 10.76
C ASN A 68 -11.92 -22.34 11.77
N GLU A 69 -11.52 -23.61 11.66
CA GLU A 69 -10.56 -24.22 12.58
C GLU A 69 -9.19 -23.52 12.57
N PHE A 70 -8.74 -23.01 11.42
CA PHE A 70 -7.51 -22.22 11.34
C PHE A 70 -7.56 -20.98 12.25
N VAL A 71 -8.65 -20.21 12.20
CA VAL A 71 -8.82 -19.00 13.04
C VAL A 71 -8.96 -19.39 14.51
N ILE A 72 -9.79 -20.39 14.82
CA ILE A 72 -10.00 -20.87 16.19
C ILE A 72 -8.68 -21.35 16.81
N ASN A 73 -7.88 -22.13 16.08
CA ASN A 73 -6.59 -22.64 16.57
C ASN A 73 -5.57 -21.52 16.73
N THR A 74 -5.53 -20.55 15.81
CA THR A 74 -4.67 -19.37 15.94
C THR A 74 -5.01 -18.58 17.22
N ILE A 75 -6.29 -18.34 17.49
CA ILE A 75 -6.71 -17.58 18.68
C ILE A 75 -6.39 -18.35 19.97
N LYS A 76 -6.55 -19.68 19.98
CA LYS A 76 -6.31 -20.53 21.16
C LYS A 76 -4.83 -20.77 21.45
N HIS A 77 -4.07 -21.14 20.43
CA HIS A 77 -2.72 -21.70 20.55
C HIS A 77 -1.63 -20.77 20.00
N GLY A 78 -2.01 -19.64 19.41
CA GLY A 78 -1.12 -18.75 18.71
C GLY A 78 -0.91 -19.16 17.26
N TYR A 79 -0.47 -18.20 16.46
CA TYR A 79 -0.14 -18.41 15.07
C TYR A 79 1.11 -19.25 14.91
N VAL A 80 1.03 -20.26 14.04
CA VAL A 80 2.17 -21.04 13.58
C VAL A 80 2.73 -20.39 12.32
N ILE A 81 3.93 -19.84 12.41
CA ILE A 81 4.66 -19.23 11.31
C ILE A 81 5.00 -20.30 10.26
N PRO A 82 4.61 -20.10 8.98
CA PRO A 82 4.75 -21.11 7.93
C PRO A 82 6.17 -21.06 7.34
N PHE A 83 7.13 -21.66 8.04
CA PHE A 83 8.50 -21.81 7.55
C PHE A 83 8.56 -22.82 6.39
N LEU A 84 9.29 -22.48 5.32
CA LEU A 84 9.52 -23.33 4.15
C LEU A 84 10.62 -24.38 4.39
N GLN A 85 11.56 -24.05 5.26
CA GLN A 85 12.70 -24.89 5.62
C GLN A 85 13.11 -24.57 7.06
N THR A 86 13.75 -25.54 7.70
CA THR A 86 14.41 -25.34 8.99
C THR A 86 15.55 -24.35 8.81
N SER A 87 15.50 -23.21 9.49
CA SER A 87 16.58 -22.23 9.47
C SER A 87 17.68 -22.62 10.47
N THR A 88 18.90 -22.15 10.21
CA THR A 88 20.01 -22.19 11.17
C THR A 88 19.85 -21.04 12.17
N SER A 89 20.32 -21.22 13.40
CA SER A 89 20.36 -20.14 14.39
C SER A 89 21.18 -18.95 13.86
N MET A 90 20.63 -17.74 13.96
CA MET A 90 21.28 -16.52 13.45
C MET A 90 21.17 -15.36 14.43
N SER A 91 22.17 -14.48 14.43
CA SER A 91 22.22 -13.32 15.32
C SER A 91 22.74 -12.08 14.61
N PHE A 92 21.99 -11.00 14.73
CA PHE A 92 22.25 -9.74 14.04
C PHE A 92 22.32 -8.57 15.03
N LYS A 93 23.08 -7.54 14.66
CA LYS A 93 23.22 -6.32 15.45
C LYS A 93 22.06 -5.35 15.18
N ASN A 94 21.65 -4.60 16.20
CA ASN A 94 20.62 -3.58 16.08
C ASN A 94 20.98 -2.51 15.05
N ASN A 95 19.96 -2.03 14.33
CA ASN A 95 20.12 -0.98 13.34
C ASN A 95 20.44 0.36 14.01
N LYS A 96 21.13 1.24 13.27
CA LYS A 96 21.56 2.56 13.78
C LYS A 96 20.43 3.36 14.42
N SER A 97 19.23 3.30 13.84
CA SER A 97 18.04 4.01 14.34
C SER A 97 17.66 3.63 15.78
N ALA A 98 17.79 2.35 16.15
CA ALA A 98 17.45 1.91 17.51
C ALA A 98 18.47 2.46 18.51
N ASN A 99 19.76 2.40 18.19
CA ASN A 99 20.82 2.93 19.03
C ASN A 99 20.70 4.45 19.23
N VAL A 100 20.37 5.19 18.17
CA VAL A 100 20.13 6.65 18.23
C VAL A 100 18.93 7.01 19.13
N HIS A 101 17.91 6.15 19.18
CA HIS A 101 16.71 6.36 19.98
C HIS A 101 16.66 5.45 21.23
N SER A 102 17.82 5.18 21.85
CA SER A 102 17.96 4.22 22.94
C SER A 102 16.99 4.42 24.12
N LYS A 103 16.74 5.68 24.53
CA LYS A 103 15.77 6.01 25.59
C LYS A 103 14.37 5.50 25.26
N PHE A 104 13.89 5.76 24.04
CA PHE A 104 12.59 5.27 23.58
C PHE A 104 12.55 3.74 23.51
N VAL A 105 13.64 3.10 23.09
CA VAL A 105 13.72 1.63 23.04
C VAL A 105 13.61 1.03 24.44
N ASN A 106 14.30 1.60 25.44
CA ASN A 106 14.20 1.15 26.83
C ASN A 106 12.75 1.24 27.35
N GLU A 107 12.10 2.38 27.12
CA GLU A 107 10.71 2.63 27.54
C GLU A 107 9.74 1.65 26.84
N ALA A 108 9.88 1.46 25.53
CA ALA A 108 9.06 0.55 24.74
C ALA A 108 9.24 -0.92 25.17
N ILE A 109 10.47 -1.38 25.44
CA ILE A 109 10.72 -2.74 25.93
C ILE A 109 10.06 -2.93 27.30
N SER A 110 10.18 -1.94 28.19
CA SER A 110 9.59 -2.00 29.52
C SER A 110 8.06 -2.09 29.46
N GLU A 111 7.43 -1.31 28.56
CA GLU A 111 6.00 -1.39 28.29
C GLU A 111 5.59 -2.76 27.74
N LEU A 112 6.32 -3.28 26.75
CA LEU A 112 6.06 -4.58 26.13
C LEU A 112 6.19 -5.75 27.11
N LEU A 113 7.15 -5.68 28.05
CA LEU A 113 7.30 -6.62 29.15
C LEU A 113 6.09 -6.56 30.10
N ASN A 114 5.68 -5.35 30.50
CA ASN A 114 4.54 -5.15 31.41
C ASN A 114 3.22 -5.71 30.85
N ILE A 115 2.97 -5.56 29.55
CA ILE A 115 1.77 -6.10 28.89
C ILE A 115 1.94 -7.56 28.43
N GLY A 116 3.11 -8.17 28.69
CA GLY A 116 3.42 -9.57 28.37
C GLY A 116 3.60 -9.87 26.89
N CYS A 117 3.72 -8.86 26.02
CA CYS A 117 3.95 -9.02 24.58
C CYS A 117 5.38 -9.46 24.28
N VAL A 118 6.33 -9.10 25.15
CA VAL A 118 7.72 -9.56 25.13
C VAL A 118 8.03 -10.26 26.46
N ILE A 119 8.94 -11.24 26.43
CA ILE A 119 9.53 -11.84 27.63
C ILE A 119 11.07 -11.80 27.54
N GLU A 120 11.74 -11.66 28.68
CA GLU A 120 13.19 -11.82 28.80
C GLU A 120 13.54 -13.32 28.80
N THR A 121 14.59 -13.71 28.07
CA THR A 121 15.06 -15.10 27.99
C THR A 121 16.46 -15.23 28.59
N PRO A 122 16.74 -16.29 29.36
CA PRO A 122 18.06 -16.49 29.98
C PRO A 122 19.13 -16.97 28.99
N PHE A 123 18.72 -17.34 27.77
CA PHE A 123 19.57 -17.80 26.68
C PHE A 123 19.37 -16.93 25.44
N GLN A 124 20.32 -17.04 24.50
CA GLN A 124 20.21 -16.42 23.18
C GLN A 124 19.10 -17.13 22.36
N PRO A 125 18.07 -16.41 21.90
CA PRO A 125 17.04 -16.96 21.03
C PRO A 125 17.62 -17.55 19.75
N PHE A 126 16.88 -18.47 19.13
CA PHE A 126 17.29 -19.11 17.90
C PHE A 126 17.48 -18.11 16.76
N PHE A 127 16.68 -17.04 16.73
CA PHE A 127 16.99 -15.84 15.93
C PHE A 127 17.06 -14.60 16.81
N VAL A 128 18.16 -13.87 16.70
CA VAL A 128 18.32 -12.52 17.26
C VAL A 128 18.21 -11.52 16.13
N ASN A 129 17.04 -10.92 15.98
CA ASN A 129 16.75 -9.95 14.94
C ASN A 129 17.13 -8.52 15.38
N PRO A 130 17.52 -7.64 14.45
CA PRO A 130 17.79 -6.24 14.77
C PRO A 130 16.54 -5.49 15.22
N LEU A 131 16.69 -4.58 16.16
CA LEU A 131 15.70 -3.54 16.41
C LEU A 131 15.93 -2.32 15.51
N SER A 132 14.82 -1.73 15.10
CA SER A 132 14.73 -0.48 14.35
C SER A 132 13.74 0.47 15.03
N VAL A 133 13.92 1.78 14.84
CA VAL A 133 12.96 2.79 15.31
C VAL A 133 12.58 3.66 14.13
N THR A 134 11.28 3.73 13.83
CA THR A 134 10.74 4.67 12.85
C THR A 134 10.16 5.89 13.55
N VAL A 135 10.38 7.06 12.96
CA VAL A 135 9.81 8.32 13.42
C VAL A 135 8.82 8.80 12.38
N GLN A 136 7.55 8.91 12.76
CA GLN A 136 6.49 9.46 11.90
C GLN A 136 6.66 10.98 11.78
N SER A 137 6.01 11.58 10.78
CA SER A 137 6.00 13.04 10.61
C SER A 137 5.40 13.79 11.81
N SER A 138 4.51 13.14 12.58
CA SER A 138 3.96 13.65 13.84
C SER A 138 4.96 13.60 15.01
N GLY A 139 6.16 13.06 14.80
CA GLY A 139 7.14 12.78 15.86
C GLY A 139 6.89 11.46 16.60
N LYS A 140 5.76 10.77 16.36
CA LYS A 140 5.46 9.47 16.99
C LYS A 140 6.52 8.44 16.58
N LYS A 141 7.12 7.80 17.58
CA LYS A 141 8.12 6.73 17.38
C LYS A 141 7.44 5.36 17.42
N SER A 142 7.98 4.40 16.70
CA SER A 142 7.53 3.01 16.74
C SER A 142 8.72 2.08 16.71
N LEU A 143 8.71 1.09 17.62
CA LEU A 143 9.71 0.03 17.68
C LEU A 143 9.36 -1.03 16.63
N ILE A 144 10.35 -1.43 15.84
CA ILE A 144 10.19 -2.45 14.80
C ILE A 144 11.23 -3.54 15.01
N LEU A 145 10.78 -4.79 14.96
CA LEU A 145 11.64 -5.95 14.85
C LEU A 145 11.96 -6.17 13.37
N ASP A 146 13.22 -6.00 12.98
CA ASP A 146 13.64 -6.17 11.59
C ASP A 146 13.73 -7.65 11.25
N LEU A 147 12.64 -8.18 10.70
CA LEU A 147 12.51 -9.58 10.32
C LEU A 147 12.94 -9.84 8.88
N SER A 148 13.71 -8.95 8.24
CA SER A 148 14.07 -9.05 6.82
C SER A 148 14.75 -10.38 6.48
N GLU A 149 15.69 -10.84 7.32
CA GLU A 149 16.39 -12.11 7.14
C GLU A 149 15.50 -13.31 7.46
N LEU A 150 14.71 -13.25 8.54
CA LEU A 150 13.76 -14.30 8.89
C LEU A 150 12.70 -14.50 7.78
N ASN A 151 12.24 -13.41 7.17
CA ASN A 151 11.23 -13.40 6.12
C ASN A 151 11.65 -14.12 4.82
N VAL A 152 12.93 -14.43 4.65
CA VAL A 152 13.42 -15.26 3.54
C VAL A 152 12.95 -16.70 3.67
N PHE A 153 12.79 -17.19 4.90
CA PHE A 153 12.42 -18.58 5.21
C PHE A 153 10.90 -18.79 5.30
N ILE A 154 10.10 -17.74 5.20
CA ILE A 154 8.66 -17.78 5.45
C ILE A 154 7.90 -17.86 4.11
N LYS A 155 6.93 -18.78 4.03
CA LYS A 155 6.02 -18.88 2.90
C LYS A 155 5.17 -17.61 2.78
N LYS A 156 5.28 -16.94 1.63
CA LYS A 156 4.51 -15.73 1.32
C LYS A 156 3.24 -16.11 0.56
N GLU A 157 2.10 -15.84 1.17
CA GLU A 157 0.79 -16.08 0.56
C GLU A 157 0.30 -14.85 -0.19
N ARG A 158 -0.39 -15.05 -1.31
CA ARG A 158 -1.04 -13.96 -2.05
C ARG A 158 -2.31 -13.54 -1.34
N ILE A 159 -2.46 -12.23 -1.14
CA ILE A 159 -3.62 -11.62 -0.47
C ILE A 159 -4.19 -10.56 -1.41
N LYS A 160 -5.51 -10.45 -1.43
CA LYS A 160 -6.24 -9.35 -2.08
C LYS A 160 -6.91 -8.54 -0.98
N PHE A 161 -6.60 -7.25 -0.91
CA PHE A 161 -7.25 -6.33 0.00
C PHE A 161 -8.44 -5.65 -0.69
N GLU A 162 -9.43 -5.23 0.09
CA GLU A 162 -10.47 -4.34 -0.41
C GLU A 162 -9.91 -2.92 -0.38
N HIS A 163 -9.94 -2.23 -1.51
CA HIS A 163 -9.34 -0.90 -1.64
C HIS A 163 -10.42 0.14 -1.95
N TRP A 164 -10.02 1.41 -2.11
CA TRP A 164 -10.90 2.51 -2.49
C TRP A 164 -11.83 2.20 -3.67
N LYS A 165 -11.41 1.39 -4.66
CA LYS A 165 -12.28 1.00 -5.79
C LYS A 165 -13.50 0.19 -5.35
N VAL A 166 -13.34 -0.64 -4.31
CA VAL A 166 -14.44 -1.42 -3.74
C VAL A 166 -15.39 -0.49 -2.98
N ALA A 167 -14.86 0.43 -2.16
CA ALA A 167 -15.65 1.45 -1.48
C ALA A 167 -16.45 2.33 -2.44
N LEU A 168 -15.88 2.68 -3.61
CA LEU A 168 -16.54 3.48 -4.63
C LEU A 168 -17.84 2.86 -5.14
N ASN A 169 -17.98 1.54 -5.11
CA ASN A 169 -19.20 0.85 -5.55
C ASN A 169 -20.39 1.04 -4.59
N TYR A 170 -20.11 1.39 -3.32
CA TYR A 170 -21.12 1.61 -2.28
C TYR A 170 -21.40 3.09 -2.04
N PHE A 171 -20.60 3.98 -2.64
CA PHE A 171 -20.69 5.41 -2.43
C PHE A 171 -21.80 6.01 -3.28
N THR A 172 -22.79 6.60 -2.63
CA THR A 172 -23.93 7.26 -3.29
C THR A 172 -24.06 8.70 -2.82
N ASN A 173 -24.75 9.52 -3.62
CA ASN A 173 -25.08 10.88 -3.23
C ASN A 173 -25.83 10.88 -1.88
N ASP A 174 -25.51 11.84 -1.02
CA ASP A 174 -26.09 12.06 0.31
C ASP A 174 -25.96 10.92 1.34
N CYS A 175 -25.21 9.84 1.05
CA CYS A 175 -25.06 8.72 1.99
C CYS A 175 -24.40 9.11 3.31
N CYS A 176 -24.71 8.41 4.41
CA CYS A 176 -24.01 8.59 5.68
C CYS A 176 -22.98 7.47 5.88
N GLN A 177 -21.81 7.83 6.41
CA GLN A 177 -20.64 6.98 6.45
C GLN A 177 -20.11 6.88 7.87
N PHE A 178 -19.63 5.71 8.27
CA PHE A 178 -18.87 5.54 9.50
C PHE A 178 -17.62 4.71 9.21
N LYS A 179 -16.58 4.90 10.02
CA LYS A 179 -15.34 4.13 9.92
C LYS A 179 -14.86 3.68 11.27
N PHE A 180 -14.08 2.61 11.29
CA PHE A 180 -13.33 2.22 12.48
C PHE A 180 -11.88 1.91 12.12
N ASP A 181 -11.00 2.14 13.09
CA ASP A 181 -9.60 1.76 13.06
C ASP A 181 -9.42 0.78 14.24
N LEU A 182 -8.98 -0.45 13.96
CA LEU A 182 -8.53 -1.34 15.01
C LEU A 182 -7.17 -0.86 15.49
N LYS A 183 -6.89 -0.92 16.80
CA LYS A 183 -5.53 -0.64 17.28
C LYS A 183 -4.59 -1.65 16.63
N SER A 184 -3.77 -1.15 15.69
CA SER A 184 -2.95 -1.92 14.74
C SER A 184 -1.76 -2.64 15.34
N GLU A 185 -1.77 -2.85 16.64
CA GLU A 185 -0.83 -3.70 17.30
C GLU A 185 -1.16 -5.14 16.93
N TYR A 186 -0.39 -5.72 16.00
CA TYR A 186 -0.42 -7.15 15.66
C TYR A 186 -0.41 -8.08 16.91
N PHE A 187 -0.12 -7.49 18.09
CA PHE A 187 -0.24 -8.03 19.43
C PHE A 187 -1.58 -8.71 19.78
N HIS A 188 -2.65 -8.51 19.01
CA HIS A 188 -3.90 -9.26 19.19
C HIS A 188 -3.73 -10.77 19.04
N TYR A 189 -2.78 -11.21 18.21
CA TYR A 189 -2.53 -12.62 17.94
C TYR A 189 -1.22 -13.09 18.58
N GLY A 190 -1.34 -14.08 19.45
CA GLY A 190 -0.19 -14.80 19.99
C GLY A 190 0.58 -15.53 18.89
N VAL A 191 1.85 -15.82 19.13
CA VAL A 191 2.66 -16.73 18.31
C VAL A 191 2.81 -18.03 19.08
N CYS A 192 2.77 -19.15 18.35
CA CYS A 192 2.97 -20.48 18.92
C CYS A 192 4.25 -20.50 19.79
N THR A 193 4.13 -20.96 21.03
CA THR A 193 5.19 -20.96 22.05
C THR A 193 6.53 -21.45 21.50
N LYS A 194 6.51 -22.59 20.82
CA LYS A 194 7.69 -23.23 20.22
C LYS A 194 8.41 -22.36 19.18
N GLN A 195 7.70 -21.43 18.53
CA GLN A 195 8.26 -20.58 17.47
C GLN A 195 8.60 -19.15 17.95
N GLN A 196 8.33 -18.80 19.20
CA GLN A 196 8.65 -17.47 19.73
C GLN A 196 10.16 -17.19 19.72
N THR A 197 11.00 -18.23 19.82
CA THR A 197 12.46 -18.14 19.72
C THR A 197 12.96 -17.58 18.37
N TYR A 198 12.12 -17.59 17.33
CA TYR A 198 12.44 -16.96 16.04
C TYR A 198 12.22 -15.45 16.02
N LEU A 199 11.43 -14.93 16.98
CA LEU A 199 11.11 -13.51 17.12
C LEU A 199 11.93 -12.86 18.25
N GLY A 200 13.16 -13.35 18.42
CA GLY A 200 14.08 -12.86 19.43
C GLY A 200 14.79 -11.58 19.01
N PHE A 201 15.26 -10.82 19.99
CA PHE A 201 16.16 -9.68 19.83
C PHE A 201 17.06 -9.52 21.05
N CYS A 202 18.12 -8.72 20.89
CA CYS A 202 19.05 -8.41 21.97
C CYS A 202 19.09 -6.90 22.22
N TRP A 203 19.01 -6.49 23.48
CA TRP A 203 19.14 -5.10 23.88
C TRP A 203 19.89 -5.01 25.20
N ASN A 204 20.92 -4.16 25.27
CA ASN A 204 21.79 -4.02 26.46
C ASN A 204 22.30 -5.37 27.03
N ASN A 205 22.77 -6.27 26.14
CA ASN A 205 23.25 -7.61 26.48
C ASN A 205 22.22 -8.54 27.13
N LYS A 206 20.93 -8.19 27.05
CA LYS A 206 19.82 -9.04 27.46
C LYS A 206 19.05 -9.53 26.25
N PHE A 207 18.56 -10.75 26.33
CA PHE A 207 17.78 -11.37 25.26
C PHE A 207 16.30 -11.34 25.58
N TYR A 208 15.52 -11.13 24.53
CA TYR A 208 14.08 -11.00 24.61
C TYR A 208 13.43 -11.73 23.45
N CYS A 209 12.20 -12.20 23.62
CA CYS A 209 11.38 -12.77 22.56
C CYS A 209 9.98 -12.16 22.56
N PHE A 210 9.48 -11.83 21.37
CA PHE A 210 8.07 -11.52 21.20
C PHE A 210 7.22 -12.78 21.34
N THR A 211 6.16 -12.68 22.13
CA THR A 211 5.19 -13.77 22.35
C THR A 211 3.92 -13.62 21.50
N VAL A 212 3.81 -12.48 20.83
CA VAL A 212 2.74 -12.10 19.91
C VAL A 212 3.35 -11.73 18.57
N LEU A 213 2.52 -11.55 17.54
CA LEU A 213 3.03 -11.10 16.24
C LEU A 213 3.73 -9.75 16.37
N ALA A 214 4.98 -9.70 15.93
CA ALA A 214 5.75 -8.48 15.83
C ALA A 214 5.55 -7.82 14.46
N PHE A 215 5.63 -6.48 14.43
CA PHE A 215 5.79 -5.75 13.17
C PHE A 215 7.03 -6.25 12.42
N GLY A 216 6.90 -6.37 11.10
CA GLY A 216 7.97 -6.85 10.21
C GLY A 216 7.74 -8.26 9.68
N LEU A 217 6.83 -9.06 10.26
CA LEU A 217 6.61 -10.44 9.82
C LEU A 217 5.83 -10.46 8.49
N SER A 218 6.43 -11.08 7.47
CA SER A 218 5.88 -11.07 6.10
C SER A 218 4.56 -11.85 5.95
N SER A 219 4.27 -12.81 6.82
CA SER A 219 3.01 -13.56 6.82
C SER A 219 1.90 -12.93 7.68
N ALA A 220 2.20 -11.88 8.47
CA ALA A 220 1.21 -11.24 9.33
C ALA A 220 0.02 -10.65 8.56
N PRO A 221 0.17 -9.99 7.39
CA PRO A 221 -0.99 -9.50 6.63
C PRO A 221 -1.91 -10.63 6.16
N TYR A 222 -1.36 -11.81 5.82
CA TYR A 222 -2.16 -12.97 5.41
C TYR A 222 -2.99 -13.46 6.58
N LEU A 223 -2.36 -13.63 7.73
CA LEU A 223 -3.05 -14.05 8.93
C LEU A 223 -4.15 -13.06 9.32
N PHE A 224 -3.83 -11.77 9.36
CA PHE A 224 -4.77 -10.73 9.78
C PHE A 224 -6.03 -10.73 8.90
N THR A 225 -5.85 -10.80 7.58
CA THR A 225 -6.99 -10.90 6.65
C THR A 225 -7.75 -12.20 6.79
N LYS A 226 -7.11 -13.33 7.12
CA LYS A 226 -7.81 -14.60 7.35
C LYS A 226 -8.62 -14.58 8.64
N CYS A 227 -8.08 -14.00 9.70
CA CYS A 227 -8.77 -13.91 10.99
C CYS A 227 -9.92 -12.89 10.98
N LEU A 228 -9.89 -11.86 10.14
CA LEU A 228 -11.01 -10.93 10.00
C LEU A 228 -12.13 -11.44 9.08
N ARG A 229 -11.91 -12.49 8.28
CA ARG A 229 -12.94 -13.02 7.38
C ARG A 229 -14.21 -13.51 8.09
N PRO A 230 -14.15 -14.27 9.20
CA PRO A 230 -15.35 -14.73 9.89
C PRO A 230 -16.23 -13.57 10.37
N ILE A 231 -15.63 -12.53 10.97
CA ILE A 231 -16.41 -11.40 11.47
C ILE A 231 -16.98 -10.55 10.32
N VAL A 232 -16.23 -10.38 9.22
CA VAL A 232 -16.77 -9.74 8.01
C VAL A 232 -17.90 -10.55 7.39
N LYS A 233 -17.78 -11.88 7.37
CA LYS A 233 -18.85 -12.77 6.91
C LYS A 233 -20.10 -12.61 7.78
N TYR A 234 -19.93 -12.62 9.10
CA TYR A 234 -21.01 -12.42 10.07
C TYR A 234 -21.73 -11.08 9.85
N TRP A 235 -20.98 -10.00 9.61
CA TRP A 235 -21.58 -8.70 9.26
C TRP A 235 -22.41 -8.76 7.97
N ARG A 236 -21.88 -9.38 6.92
CA ARG A 236 -22.56 -9.49 5.62
C ARG A 236 -23.80 -10.37 5.68
N GLU A 237 -23.77 -11.45 6.46
CA GLU A 237 -24.94 -12.31 6.71
C GLU A 237 -26.05 -11.55 7.44
N ASN A 238 -25.70 -10.50 8.19
CA ASN A 238 -26.63 -9.58 8.85
C ASN A 238 -26.89 -8.29 8.05
N GLY A 239 -26.64 -8.30 6.73
CA GLY A 239 -26.97 -7.18 5.84
C GLY A 239 -26.02 -5.98 5.90
N VAL A 240 -24.85 -6.11 6.54
CA VAL A 240 -23.85 -5.04 6.63
C VAL A 240 -22.71 -5.26 5.62
N ASP A 241 -22.79 -4.58 4.47
CA ASP A 241 -21.78 -4.57 3.41
C ASP A 241 -20.63 -3.61 3.72
N ILE A 242 -19.77 -4.02 4.65
CA ILE A 242 -18.58 -3.26 5.01
C ILE A 242 -17.40 -3.52 4.06
N VAL A 243 -16.60 -2.48 3.84
CA VAL A 243 -15.31 -2.54 3.16
C VAL A 243 -14.19 -2.50 4.19
N LEU A 244 -13.25 -3.44 4.10
CA LEU A 244 -12.18 -3.59 5.08
C LEU A 244 -10.80 -3.63 4.41
N TYR A 245 -9.96 -2.64 4.73
CA TYR A 245 -8.55 -2.60 4.34
C TYR A 245 -7.68 -2.85 5.57
N LEU A 246 -7.24 -4.09 5.75
CA LEU A 246 -6.53 -4.52 6.96
C LEU A 246 -7.34 -4.16 8.23
N ASP A 247 -6.85 -3.20 9.01
CA ASP A 247 -7.37 -2.72 10.28
C ASP A 247 -8.36 -1.56 10.15
N ASP A 248 -8.51 -1.00 8.95
CA ASP A 248 -9.36 0.17 8.66
C ASP A 248 -10.64 -0.26 7.93
N GLY A 249 -11.78 -0.10 8.60
CA GLY A 249 -13.11 -0.47 8.09
C GLY A 249 -13.96 0.74 7.73
N LEU A 250 -14.70 0.67 6.62
CA LEU A 250 -15.60 1.72 6.13
C LEU A 250 -16.94 1.13 5.69
N LYS A 251 -18.03 1.73 6.15
CA LYS A 251 -19.39 1.42 5.71
C LYS A 251 -20.14 2.70 5.38
N MET A 252 -20.97 2.63 4.35
CA MET A 252 -21.83 3.70 3.86
C MET A 252 -23.27 3.20 3.91
N GLY A 253 -24.16 3.90 4.60
CA GLY A 253 -25.60 3.63 4.64
C GLY A 253 -26.36 4.71 3.89
N LYS A 254 -27.58 4.40 3.42
CA LYS A 254 -28.38 5.33 2.60
C LYS A 254 -28.77 6.59 3.37
N ASN A 255 -28.95 6.45 4.68
CA ASN A 255 -29.31 7.54 5.58
C ASN A 255 -28.63 7.34 6.94
N LYS A 256 -28.77 8.36 7.79
CA LYS A 256 -28.13 8.40 9.12
C LYS A 256 -28.61 7.27 10.03
N GLN A 257 -29.89 6.89 9.96
CA GLN A 257 -30.47 5.86 10.81
C GLN A 257 -29.85 4.49 10.50
N GLU A 258 -29.88 4.07 9.22
CA GLU A 258 -29.29 2.81 8.76
C GLU A 258 -27.80 2.73 9.11
N ALA A 259 -27.05 3.82 8.86
CA ALA A 259 -25.64 3.87 9.17
C ALA A 259 -25.36 3.77 10.68
N SER A 260 -26.21 4.33 11.53
CA SER A 260 -26.06 4.30 12.99
C SER A 260 -26.35 2.92 13.58
N GLU A 261 -27.39 2.23 13.07
CA GLU A 261 -27.71 0.85 13.43
C GLU A 261 -26.56 -0.09 13.04
N CYS A 262 -26.08 0.00 11.80
CA CYS A 262 -24.92 -0.77 11.32
C CYS A 262 -23.67 -0.49 12.15
N SER A 263 -23.42 0.79 12.45
CA SER A 263 -22.27 1.24 13.25
C SER A 263 -22.28 0.64 14.65
N SER A 264 -23.45 0.67 15.31
CA SER A 264 -23.64 0.09 16.64
C SER A 264 -23.43 -1.42 16.62
N PHE A 265 -24.00 -2.12 15.63
CA PHE A 265 -23.83 -3.56 15.48
C PHE A 265 -22.37 -3.97 15.24
N VAL A 266 -21.66 -3.25 14.35
CA VAL A 266 -20.24 -3.49 14.06
C VAL A 266 -19.38 -3.24 15.29
N LYS A 267 -19.62 -2.13 16.01
CA LYS A 267 -18.89 -1.81 17.24
C LYS A 267 -19.07 -2.90 18.30
N THR A 268 -20.31 -3.33 18.54
CA THR A 268 -20.60 -4.41 19.49
C THR A 268 -19.93 -5.71 19.08
N SER A 269 -20.05 -6.11 17.81
CA SER A 269 -19.41 -7.32 17.28
C SER A 269 -17.89 -7.31 17.45
N LEU A 270 -17.23 -6.16 17.25
CA LEU A 270 -15.79 -6.01 17.44
C LEU A 270 -15.39 -6.22 18.91
N LEU A 271 -16.16 -5.64 19.85
CA LEU A 271 -15.93 -5.81 21.28
C LEU A 271 -16.21 -7.24 21.74
N GLU A 272 -17.27 -7.86 21.24
CA GLU A 272 -17.62 -9.26 21.52
C GLU A 272 -16.60 -10.24 20.93
N ALA A 273 -15.91 -9.87 19.85
CA ALA A 273 -14.79 -10.62 19.31
C ALA A 273 -13.48 -10.42 20.11
N GLY A 274 -13.44 -9.42 21.00
CA GLY A 274 -12.26 -9.07 21.80
C GLY A 274 -11.25 -8.17 21.08
N PHE A 275 -11.63 -7.50 19.99
CA PHE A 275 -10.77 -6.53 19.32
C PHE A 275 -10.68 -5.22 20.13
N LEU A 276 -9.51 -4.58 20.09
CA LEU A 276 -9.34 -3.23 20.62
C LEU A 276 -9.52 -2.21 19.50
N ILE A 277 -10.49 -1.32 19.71
CA ILE A 277 -10.83 -0.26 18.77
C ILE A 277 -10.04 1.00 19.13
N ASN A 278 -9.54 1.69 18.12
CA ASN A 278 -8.93 2.99 18.27
C ASN A 278 -10.00 4.08 18.21
N MET A 279 -10.55 4.44 19.37
CA MET A 279 -11.65 5.40 19.45
C MET A 279 -11.30 6.80 18.91
N ASP A 280 -10.03 7.21 18.98
CA ASP A 280 -9.60 8.53 18.51
C ASP A 280 -9.58 8.63 16.98
N LYS A 281 -9.35 7.50 16.30
CA LYS A 281 -9.33 7.42 14.83
C LYS A 281 -10.63 6.90 14.22
N SER A 282 -11.46 6.24 15.04
CA SER A 282 -12.74 5.70 14.61
C SER A 282 -13.81 6.80 14.65
N ILE A 283 -14.76 6.74 13.72
CA ILE A 283 -15.91 7.63 13.66
C ILE A 283 -17.13 6.72 13.56
N PHE A 284 -17.75 6.41 14.70
CA PHE A 284 -18.95 5.57 14.75
C PHE A 284 -20.24 6.38 14.56
N GLU A 285 -20.26 7.66 14.93
CA GLU A 285 -21.39 8.52 14.62
C GLU A 285 -21.36 8.83 13.11
N PRO A 286 -22.39 8.44 12.33
CA PRO A 286 -22.32 8.57 10.88
C PRO A 286 -22.25 10.03 10.40
N VAL A 287 -21.41 10.28 9.41
CA VAL A 287 -21.17 11.60 8.80
C VAL A 287 -21.20 11.52 7.28
N GLN A 288 -21.44 12.64 6.60
CA GLN A 288 -21.48 12.69 5.13
C GLN A 288 -20.11 13.01 4.50
N CYS A 289 -19.16 13.55 5.27
CA CYS A 289 -17.80 13.82 4.83
C CYS A 289 -16.78 13.13 5.75
N LEU A 290 -15.98 12.21 5.19
CA LEU A 290 -15.12 11.32 5.97
C LEU A 290 -13.82 10.99 5.25
N GLU A 291 -12.68 11.03 5.96
CA GLU A 291 -11.39 10.58 5.42
C GLU A 291 -11.20 9.07 5.66
N TRP A 292 -10.95 8.29 4.60
CA TRP A 292 -10.60 6.87 4.65
C TRP A 292 -9.51 6.53 3.62
N LEU A 293 -8.47 5.79 4.04
CA LEU A 293 -7.26 5.50 3.24
C LEU A 293 -6.59 6.75 2.59
N GLY A 294 -6.67 7.89 3.27
CA GLY A 294 -6.10 9.15 2.78
C GLY A 294 -6.85 9.76 1.60
N LEU A 295 -8.12 9.36 1.41
CA LEU A 295 -9.10 9.97 0.53
C LEU A 295 -10.22 10.56 1.38
N VAL A 296 -10.69 11.76 1.06
CA VAL A 296 -11.89 12.36 1.64
C VAL A 296 -13.06 12.01 0.75
N TRP A 297 -14.08 11.42 1.36
CA TRP A 297 -15.32 10.97 0.74
C TRP A 297 -16.43 11.93 1.17
N ASP A 298 -16.84 12.82 0.26
CA ASP A 298 -17.86 13.84 0.53
C ASP A 298 -19.13 13.51 -0.25
N SER A 299 -20.11 12.94 0.44
CA SER A 299 -21.37 12.54 -0.20
C SER A 299 -22.30 13.72 -0.45
N THR A 300 -22.10 14.88 0.19
CA THR A 300 -22.92 16.08 -0.06
C THR A 300 -22.57 16.73 -1.39
N ASP A 301 -21.28 16.76 -1.73
CA ASP A 301 -20.76 17.22 -3.03
C ASP A 301 -20.62 16.08 -4.06
N PHE A 302 -20.99 14.87 -3.64
CA PHE A 302 -20.79 13.60 -4.34
C PHE A 302 -19.43 13.52 -5.03
N SER A 303 -18.37 13.73 -4.24
CA SER A 303 -17.00 13.83 -4.74
C SER A 303 -16.00 13.11 -3.83
N ILE A 304 -14.83 12.84 -4.41
CA ILE A 304 -13.66 12.37 -3.66
C ILE A 304 -12.47 13.31 -3.86
N SER A 305 -11.67 13.48 -2.83
CA SER A 305 -10.41 14.24 -2.87
C SER A 305 -9.31 13.55 -2.06
N ILE A 306 -8.05 13.95 -2.25
CA ILE A 306 -6.91 13.54 -1.43
C ILE A 306 -6.91 14.41 -0.17
N SER A 307 -6.61 13.82 1.00
CA SER A 307 -6.59 14.61 2.24
C SER A 307 -5.52 15.71 2.23
N ASP A 308 -5.84 16.84 2.87
CA ASP A 308 -4.97 18.03 2.90
C ASP A 308 -3.58 17.69 3.44
N ARG A 309 -3.52 16.85 4.48
CA ARG A 309 -2.26 16.32 5.02
C ARG A 309 -1.38 15.68 3.94
N ARG A 310 -1.95 14.91 3.00
CA ARG A 310 -1.18 14.28 1.92
C ARG A 310 -0.80 15.30 0.84
N ILE A 311 -1.66 16.26 0.55
CA ILE A 311 -1.38 17.36 -0.38
C ILE A 311 -0.22 18.20 0.14
N ASP A 312 -0.28 18.69 1.38
CA ASP A 312 0.74 19.55 1.98
C ASP A 312 2.08 18.81 2.09
N ASN A 313 2.07 17.54 2.51
CA ASN A 313 3.27 16.70 2.53
C ASN A 313 3.90 16.48 1.15
N THR A 314 3.11 16.58 0.07
CA THR A 314 3.61 16.45 -1.30
C THR A 314 4.14 17.79 -1.79
N ILE A 315 3.43 18.88 -1.53
CA ILE A 315 3.89 20.26 -1.80
C ILE A 315 5.23 20.52 -1.14
N THR A 316 5.38 20.21 0.16
CA THR A 316 6.66 20.39 0.87
C THR A 316 7.80 19.63 0.20
N SER A 317 7.55 18.40 -0.28
CA SER A 317 8.60 17.64 -0.98
C SER A 317 8.86 18.14 -2.40
N LEU A 318 7.86 18.67 -3.10
CA LEU A 318 8.06 19.34 -4.40
C LEU A 318 8.91 20.60 -4.23
N VAL A 319 8.61 21.43 -3.23
CA VAL A 319 9.38 22.64 -2.89
C VAL A 319 10.81 22.28 -2.52
N ASP A 320 11.03 21.24 -1.70
CA ASP A 320 12.39 20.78 -1.36
C ASP A 320 13.19 20.39 -2.61
N ILE A 321 12.59 19.62 -3.53
CA ILE A 321 13.29 19.24 -4.78
C ILE A 321 13.57 20.46 -5.65
N LEU A 322 12.60 21.36 -5.83
CA LEU A 322 12.75 22.55 -6.68
C LEU A 322 13.80 23.51 -6.14
N ASN A 323 13.83 23.74 -4.83
CA ASN A 323 14.85 24.59 -4.19
C ASN A 323 16.26 24.02 -4.33
N ASN A 324 16.39 22.70 -4.40
CA ASN A 324 17.66 22.01 -4.58
C ASN A 324 17.94 21.67 -6.05
N PHE A 325 17.14 22.11 -7.02
CA PHE A 325 17.27 21.71 -8.41
C PHE A 325 18.57 22.23 -9.05
N PRO A 326 19.31 21.44 -9.86
CA PRO A 326 19.12 20.02 -10.20
C PRO A 326 19.85 19.04 -9.25
N ASN A 327 20.28 19.50 -8.08
CA ASN A 327 21.13 18.79 -7.13
C ASN A 327 20.32 18.00 -6.08
N PHE A 328 19.76 16.85 -6.48
CA PHE A 328 19.07 15.93 -5.57
C PHE A 328 19.38 14.47 -5.89
N THR A 329 19.02 13.56 -4.98
CA THR A 329 19.24 12.11 -5.16
C THR A 329 18.08 11.45 -5.91
N ALA A 330 18.36 10.31 -6.54
CA ALA A 330 17.32 9.51 -7.20
C ALA A 330 16.20 9.09 -6.23
N ARG A 331 16.56 8.81 -4.96
CA ARG A 331 15.59 8.47 -3.90
C ARG A 331 14.62 9.61 -3.63
N LYS A 332 15.09 10.86 -3.54
CA LYS A 332 14.22 12.04 -3.32
C LYS A 332 13.23 12.19 -4.48
N LEU A 333 13.72 12.13 -5.74
CA LEU A 333 12.85 12.24 -6.91
C LEU A 333 11.81 11.12 -6.96
N ALA A 334 12.21 9.88 -6.68
CA ALA A 334 11.30 8.74 -6.63
C ALA A 334 10.24 8.84 -5.52
N GLN A 335 10.59 9.39 -4.35
CA GLN A 335 9.63 9.63 -3.28
C GLN A 335 8.54 10.62 -3.71
N VAL A 336 8.92 11.76 -4.32
CA VAL A 336 7.95 12.75 -4.79
C VAL A 336 7.10 12.20 -5.93
N THR A 337 7.73 11.52 -6.89
CA THR A 337 7.02 10.86 -8.00
C THR A 337 6.01 9.85 -7.48
N GLY A 338 6.39 9.01 -6.51
CA GLY A 338 5.49 8.04 -5.88
C GLY A 338 4.33 8.70 -5.14
N LYS A 339 4.56 9.84 -4.46
CA LYS A 339 3.48 10.62 -3.82
C LYS A 339 2.47 11.10 -4.86
N VAL A 340 2.91 11.66 -5.98
CA VAL A 340 2.04 12.12 -7.07
C VAL A 340 1.24 10.94 -7.66
N ILE A 341 1.91 9.85 -8.02
CA ILE A 341 1.23 8.65 -8.58
C ILE A 341 0.17 8.10 -7.62
N SER A 342 0.42 8.14 -6.32
CA SER A 342 -0.53 7.68 -5.31
C SER A 342 -1.84 8.50 -5.23
N MET A 343 -1.93 9.63 -5.93
CA MET A 343 -3.10 10.50 -6.02
C MET A 343 -3.99 10.20 -7.25
N CYS A 344 -3.61 9.22 -8.06
CA CYS A 344 -4.37 8.72 -9.21
C CYS A 344 -5.86 8.45 -8.93
N PRO A 345 -6.31 7.98 -7.74
CA PRO A 345 -7.74 7.77 -7.47
C PRO A 345 -8.62 9.02 -7.74
N VAL A 346 -8.06 10.21 -7.49
CA VAL A 346 -8.74 11.51 -7.64
C VAL A 346 -8.32 12.17 -8.95
N MET A 347 -7.01 12.31 -9.16
CA MET A 347 -6.47 13.10 -10.29
C MET A 347 -6.46 12.32 -11.62
N GLY A 348 -6.66 11.00 -11.57
CA GLY A 348 -6.67 10.14 -12.75
C GLY A 348 -5.33 10.05 -13.46
N ASN A 349 -5.39 9.84 -14.77
CA ASN A 349 -4.24 9.53 -15.62
C ASN A 349 -3.19 10.65 -15.70
N ILE A 350 -3.57 11.90 -15.39
CA ILE A 350 -2.64 13.03 -15.41
C ILE A 350 -1.46 12.80 -14.46
N THR A 351 -1.66 12.04 -13.37
CA THR A 351 -0.60 11.61 -12.46
C THR A 351 0.52 10.86 -13.15
N SER A 352 0.19 9.98 -14.09
CA SER A 352 1.16 9.21 -14.87
C SER A 352 1.72 10.00 -16.04
N LEU A 353 0.88 10.82 -16.71
CA LEU A 353 1.29 11.61 -17.87
C LEU A 353 2.29 12.72 -17.52
N MET A 354 2.08 13.39 -16.39
CA MET A 354 2.89 14.52 -15.92
C MET A 354 4.00 14.09 -14.94
N THR A 355 4.43 12.83 -14.98
CA THR A 355 5.58 12.33 -14.20
C THR A 355 6.53 11.49 -15.05
N ARG A 356 6.42 11.55 -16.38
CA ARG A 356 7.14 10.67 -17.28
C ARG A 356 8.62 11.01 -17.34
N TYR A 357 8.95 12.29 -17.39
CA TYR A 357 10.34 12.71 -17.33
C TYR A 357 10.93 12.47 -15.94
N LEU A 358 10.12 12.55 -14.88
CA LEU A 358 10.56 12.13 -13.55
C LEU A 358 10.91 10.64 -13.52
N HIS A 359 10.02 9.77 -14.02
CA HIS A 359 10.25 8.33 -14.13
C HIS A 359 11.47 8.01 -15.01
N TRP A 360 11.58 8.66 -16.15
CA TRP A 360 12.70 8.48 -17.06
C TRP A 360 14.03 8.86 -16.38
N ALA A 361 14.09 10.01 -15.70
CA ALA A 361 15.26 10.39 -14.91
C ALA A 361 15.57 9.37 -13.81
N ILE A 362 14.56 8.85 -13.10
CA ILE A 362 14.74 7.83 -12.05
C ILE A 362 15.30 6.52 -12.64
N GLU A 363 14.85 6.09 -13.81
CA GLU A 363 15.34 4.85 -14.44
C GLU A 363 16.82 4.95 -14.86
N HIS A 364 17.31 6.15 -15.19
CA HIS A 364 18.73 6.39 -15.54
C HIS A 364 19.63 6.61 -14.32
N ARG A 365 19.14 6.34 -13.10
CA ARG A 365 19.95 6.47 -11.87
C ARG A 365 21.08 5.45 -11.84
N VAL A 366 22.25 5.86 -11.35
CA VAL A 366 23.36 4.94 -11.04
C VAL A 366 23.14 4.24 -9.69
N LYS A 367 22.78 5.02 -8.66
CA LYS A 367 22.44 4.53 -7.30
C LYS A 367 21.36 5.42 -6.68
N TRP A 368 20.63 4.88 -5.70
CA TRP A 368 19.53 5.59 -5.03
C TRP A 368 19.95 6.84 -4.27
N ASP A 369 21.10 6.77 -3.60
CA ASP A 369 21.57 7.79 -2.66
C ASP A 369 22.70 8.67 -3.23
N LEU A 370 22.94 8.58 -4.53
CA LEU A 370 23.84 9.48 -5.26
C LEU A 370 23.06 10.57 -5.98
N LYS A 371 23.75 11.67 -6.30
CA LYS A 371 23.22 12.75 -7.14
C LYS A 371 22.71 12.19 -8.46
N LEU A 372 21.51 12.59 -8.85
CA LEU A 372 20.92 12.20 -10.13
C LEU A 372 21.43 13.10 -11.25
N ILE A 373 21.81 12.49 -12.38
CA ILE A 373 22.17 13.22 -13.60
C ILE A 373 20.92 13.29 -14.48
N LEU A 374 20.53 14.50 -14.86
CA LEU A 374 19.32 14.74 -15.65
C LEU A 374 19.71 14.96 -17.12
N GLU A 375 19.25 14.08 -18.01
CA GLU A 375 19.44 14.24 -19.45
C GLU A 375 18.52 15.31 -20.06
N CYS A 376 17.32 15.54 -19.49
CA CYS A 376 16.46 16.68 -19.81
C CYS A 376 16.06 17.44 -18.53
N PRO A 377 16.90 18.35 -18.02
CA PRO A 377 16.60 19.13 -16.81
C PRO A 377 15.30 19.94 -16.95
N ASP A 378 15.10 20.64 -18.08
CA ASP A 378 13.93 21.50 -18.28
C ASP A 378 12.61 20.70 -18.27
N CYS A 379 12.62 19.50 -18.86
CA CYS A 379 11.46 18.60 -18.86
C CYS A 379 11.07 18.20 -17.42
N VAL A 380 12.06 17.82 -16.61
CA VAL A 380 11.86 17.44 -15.20
C VAL A 380 11.38 18.64 -14.38
N PHE A 381 12.00 19.81 -14.59
CA PHE A 381 11.61 21.05 -13.92
C PHE A 381 10.16 21.43 -14.23
N ASN A 382 9.75 21.32 -15.50
CA ASN A 382 8.38 21.61 -15.95
C ASN A 382 7.35 20.67 -15.31
N GLU A 383 7.63 19.36 -15.22
CA GLU A 383 6.73 18.42 -14.55
C GLU A 383 6.62 18.70 -13.04
N LEU A 384 7.73 18.95 -12.35
CA LEU A 384 7.74 19.31 -10.93
C LEU A 384 6.94 20.61 -10.67
N THR A 385 7.17 21.63 -11.50
CA THR A 385 6.48 22.92 -11.42
C THR A 385 4.99 22.79 -11.75
N PHE A 386 4.64 21.97 -12.74
CA PHE A 386 3.26 21.65 -13.05
C PHE A 386 2.54 21.10 -11.82
N TRP A 387 3.13 20.12 -11.12
CA TRP A 387 2.51 19.58 -9.92
C TRP A 387 2.40 20.61 -8.81
N LEU A 388 3.46 21.37 -8.52
CA LEU A 388 3.42 22.39 -7.49
C LEU A 388 2.27 23.39 -7.71
N ASN A 389 2.08 23.83 -8.96
CA ASN A 389 1.08 24.83 -9.32
C ASN A 389 -0.36 24.28 -9.41
N ASN A 390 -0.52 22.99 -9.73
CA ASN A 390 -1.84 22.43 -10.07
C ASN A 390 -2.38 21.43 -9.05
N ILE A 391 -1.57 20.90 -8.12
CA ILE A 391 -1.97 19.80 -7.23
C ILE A 391 -3.22 20.12 -6.41
N LYS A 392 -3.35 21.34 -5.86
CA LYS A 392 -4.54 21.77 -5.11
C LYS A 392 -5.77 21.89 -6.00
N ARG A 393 -5.60 22.47 -7.20
CA ARG A 393 -6.68 22.66 -8.18
C ARG A 393 -7.22 21.34 -8.73
N LEU A 394 -6.35 20.34 -8.89
CA LEU A 394 -6.71 19.00 -9.38
C LEU A 394 -7.27 18.10 -8.27
N ASN A 395 -7.26 18.53 -7.01
CA ASN A 395 -7.62 17.71 -5.86
C ASN A 395 -9.14 17.63 -5.61
N ARG A 396 -9.93 17.38 -6.65
CA ARG A 396 -11.36 17.09 -6.51
C ARG A 396 -11.84 16.31 -7.72
N LYS A 397 -12.55 15.21 -7.47
CA LYS A 397 -13.19 14.41 -8.49
C LYS A 397 -14.65 14.23 -8.12
N HIS A 398 -15.52 14.97 -8.80
CA HIS A 398 -16.96 14.75 -8.73
C HIS A 398 -17.30 13.43 -9.41
N LEU A 399 -18.24 12.68 -8.80
CA LEU A 399 -18.67 11.37 -9.25
C LEU A 399 -20.05 11.41 -9.91
N ALA A 400 -20.75 12.54 -9.81
CA ALA A 400 -21.96 12.78 -10.59
C ALA A 400 -21.62 12.61 -12.08
N GLY A 401 -22.46 11.87 -12.81
CA GLY A 401 -22.36 11.77 -14.25
C GLY A 401 -22.36 13.18 -14.83
N TYR A 402 -21.33 13.51 -15.62
CA TYR A 402 -21.21 14.80 -16.27
C TYR A 402 -22.52 15.10 -17.02
N SER A 403 -23.34 16.02 -16.52
CA SER A 403 -24.46 16.62 -17.27
C SER A 403 -23.96 17.73 -18.21
N PHE A 404 -22.67 17.69 -18.56
CA PHE A 404 -22.07 18.63 -19.50
C PHE A 404 -22.45 18.22 -20.93
N PRO A 405 -22.52 19.19 -21.87
CA PRO A 405 -22.61 18.85 -23.28
C PRO A 405 -21.40 17.99 -23.63
N HIS A 406 -21.68 16.74 -24.04
CA HIS A 406 -20.66 15.85 -24.57
C HIS A 406 -20.36 16.26 -26.02
N ALA A 407 -19.09 16.25 -26.39
CA ALA A 407 -18.67 16.28 -27.78
C ALA A 407 -18.12 14.91 -28.14
N LEU A 408 -18.81 14.20 -29.02
CA LEU A 408 -18.32 12.96 -29.60
C LEU A 408 -17.42 13.31 -30.77
N VAL A 409 -16.19 12.81 -30.76
CA VAL A 409 -15.21 13.01 -31.84
C VAL A 409 -14.65 11.66 -32.28
N TYR A 410 -14.59 11.45 -33.58
CA TYR A 410 -14.02 10.27 -34.23
C TYR A 410 -12.84 10.74 -35.05
N SER A 411 -11.70 10.05 -34.98
CA SER A 411 -10.54 10.34 -35.84
C SER A 411 -10.02 9.07 -36.48
N ASP A 412 -9.40 9.25 -37.64
CA ASP A 412 -8.71 8.21 -38.39
C ASP A 412 -7.50 8.82 -39.11
N ALA A 413 -6.42 8.05 -39.23
CA ALA A 413 -5.20 8.44 -39.89
C ALA A 413 -4.66 7.34 -40.83
N SER A 414 -4.65 7.66 -42.12
CA SER A 414 -4.00 6.84 -43.14
C SER A 414 -2.51 7.18 -43.29
N ASN A 415 -1.83 6.53 -44.25
CA ASN A 415 -0.51 6.94 -44.70
C ASN A 415 -0.52 8.24 -45.54
N VAL A 416 -1.67 8.72 -45.99
CA VAL A 416 -1.79 9.91 -46.83
C VAL A 416 -2.22 11.14 -46.05
N ALA A 417 -3.19 10.98 -45.15
CA ALA A 417 -3.84 12.08 -44.43
C ALA A 417 -4.42 11.64 -43.09
N ALA A 418 -4.72 12.62 -42.23
CA ALA A 418 -5.59 12.49 -41.06
C ALA A 418 -6.92 13.19 -41.28
N SER A 419 -7.94 12.69 -40.59
CA SER A 419 -9.20 13.40 -40.43
C SER A 419 -9.81 13.17 -39.05
N ALA A 420 -10.68 14.09 -38.64
CA ALA A 420 -11.53 13.89 -37.49
C ALA A 420 -12.92 14.50 -37.73
N TYR A 421 -13.94 13.86 -37.21
CA TYR A 421 -15.33 14.28 -37.29
C TYR A 421 -15.96 14.37 -35.90
N SER A 422 -16.66 15.46 -35.61
CA SER A 422 -17.42 15.62 -34.36
C SER A 422 -18.92 15.67 -34.60
N ILE A 423 -19.73 14.99 -33.79
CA ILE A 423 -21.19 15.02 -33.95
C ILE A 423 -21.76 16.38 -33.49
N ASP A 424 -21.19 16.98 -32.45
CA ASP A 424 -21.81 18.05 -31.66
C ASP A 424 -21.21 19.45 -31.90
N ILE A 425 -20.52 19.65 -33.02
CA ILE A 425 -19.77 20.88 -33.31
C ILE A 425 -20.03 21.33 -34.73
N ASP A 426 -20.59 22.53 -34.97
CA ASP A 426 -20.74 23.09 -36.32
C ASP A 426 -19.38 23.16 -37.07
N SER A 427 -19.38 22.83 -38.37
CA SER A 427 -18.15 22.60 -39.17
C SER A 427 -17.29 21.49 -38.56
N ASN A 428 -17.90 20.32 -38.52
CA ASN A 428 -17.59 19.14 -37.73
C ASN A 428 -16.29 18.42 -38.13
N ILE A 429 -15.61 18.85 -39.20
CA ILE A 429 -14.56 18.08 -39.86
C ILE A 429 -13.22 18.80 -39.75
N PHE A 430 -12.20 18.04 -39.34
CA PHE A 430 -10.78 18.35 -39.50
C PHE A 430 -10.21 17.42 -40.57
N HIS A 431 -9.34 17.93 -41.43
CA HIS A 431 -8.55 17.10 -42.34
C HIS A 431 -7.17 17.73 -42.57
N GLN A 432 -6.14 16.89 -42.71
CA GLN A 432 -4.79 17.34 -43.03
C GLN A 432 -4.03 16.28 -43.83
N MET A 433 -3.39 16.70 -44.92
CA MET A 433 -2.47 15.87 -45.69
C MET A 433 -1.13 15.77 -44.98
N TRP A 434 -0.53 14.58 -44.97
CA TRP A 434 0.81 14.38 -44.45
C TRP A 434 1.87 14.85 -45.42
N THR A 435 2.93 15.43 -44.89
CA THR A 435 4.19 15.58 -45.65
C THR A 435 4.79 14.19 -45.92
N LEU A 436 5.72 14.11 -46.88
CA LEU A 436 6.44 12.87 -47.19
C LEU A 436 7.10 12.26 -45.94
N GLN A 437 7.69 13.09 -45.06
CA GLN A 437 8.32 12.61 -43.83
C GLN A 437 7.31 12.04 -42.81
N GLU A 438 6.15 12.69 -42.67
CA GLU A 438 5.09 12.27 -41.75
C GLU A 438 4.38 11.01 -42.26
N SER A 439 4.19 10.89 -43.57
CA SER A 439 3.61 9.71 -44.22
C SER A 439 4.41 8.44 -43.94
N LEU A 440 5.72 8.56 -43.69
CA LEU A 440 6.62 7.43 -43.38
C LEU A 440 6.65 7.07 -41.90
N LYS A 441 6.04 7.88 -41.01
CA LYS A 441 5.95 7.55 -39.59
C LYS A 441 4.99 6.38 -39.36
N SER A 442 5.15 5.70 -38.22
CA SER A 442 4.29 4.57 -37.87
C SER A 442 2.81 4.97 -37.79
N SER A 443 1.90 4.04 -38.06
CA SER A 443 0.44 4.25 -37.91
C SER A 443 0.06 4.89 -36.57
N THR A 444 0.59 4.38 -35.45
CA THR A 444 0.33 4.97 -34.11
C THR A 444 0.75 6.43 -33.98
N TRP A 445 1.83 6.85 -34.65
CA TRP A 445 2.23 8.26 -34.66
C TRP A 445 1.22 9.11 -35.41
N ARG A 446 0.82 8.68 -36.60
CA ARG A 446 -0.13 9.40 -37.45
C ARG A 446 -1.49 9.52 -36.76
N GLU A 447 -1.93 8.48 -36.07
CA GLU A 447 -3.14 8.49 -35.26
C GLU A 447 -3.06 9.47 -34.08
N LEU A 448 -1.98 9.44 -33.29
CA LEU A 448 -1.79 10.41 -32.19
C LEU A 448 -1.76 11.86 -32.70
N GLN A 449 -1.12 12.09 -33.85
CA GLN A 449 -1.08 13.40 -34.48
C GLN A 449 -2.43 13.83 -35.02
N ALA A 450 -3.22 12.91 -35.59
CA ALA A 450 -4.60 13.18 -35.96
C ALA A 450 -5.42 13.69 -34.77
N ILE A 451 -5.29 13.02 -33.62
CA ILE A 451 -5.93 13.44 -32.37
C ILE A 451 -5.48 14.85 -31.97
N LEU A 452 -4.17 15.08 -31.91
CA LEU A 452 -3.59 16.36 -31.48
C LEU A 452 -4.03 17.53 -32.36
N LEU A 453 -3.85 17.38 -33.68
CA LEU A 453 -4.17 18.43 -34.65
C LEU A 453 -5.67 18.71 -34.71
N ALA A 454 -6.50 17.67 -34.63
CA ALA A 454 -7.94 17.84 -34.55
C ALA A 454 -8.38 18.53 -33.25
N LEU A 455 -7.79 18.18 -32.09
CA LEU A 455 -8.02 18.90 -30.83
C LEU A 455 -7.65 20.37 -30.93
N MET A 456 -6.52 20.69 -31.57
CA MET A 456 -6.10 22.07 -31.82
C MET A 456 -7.09 22.81 -32.73
N SER A 457 -7.53 22.16 -33.81
CA SER A 457 -8.50 22.71 -34.76
C SER A 457 -9.86 22.98 -34.09
N PHE A 458 -10.31 22.07 -33.21
CA PHE A 458 -11.58 22.19 -32.51
C PHE A 458 -11.49 22.96 -31.17
N LYS A 459 -10.31 23.44 -30.76
CA LYS A 459 -10.01 24.01 -29.43
C LYS A 459 -11.06 25.00 -28.92
N ASN A 460 -11.42 25.98 -29.74
CA ASN A 460 -12.37 27.02 -29.34
C ASN A 460 -13.80 26.46 -29.16
N ARG A 461 -14.16 25.43 -29.92
CA ARG A 461 -15.50 24.83 -29.95
C ARG A 461 -15.68 23.71 -28.92
N LEU A 462 -14.58 23.05 -28.54
CA LEU A 462 -14.52 22.08 -27.45
C LEU A 462 -14.38 22.74 -26.08
N ARG A 463 -14.21 24.07 -26.03
CA ARG A 463 -14.07 24.80 -24.77
C ARG A 463 -15.29 24.54 -23.88
N ASN A 464 -15.02 24.15 -22.63
CA ASN A 464 -16.03 23.80 -21.62
C ASN A 464 -16.92 22.59 -21.96
N LYS A 465 -16.58 21.79 -22.98
CA LYS A 465 -17.27 20.52 -23.30
C LYS A 465 -16.51 19.32 -22.73
N CYS A 466 -17.23 18.26 -22.40
CA CYS A 466 -16.62 16.95 -22.12
C CYS A 466 -16.41 16.22 -23.46
N VAL A 467 -15.17 15.86 -23.80
CA VAL A 467 -14.85 15.27 -25.10
C VAL A 467 -14.68 13.76 -24.96
N LYS A 468 -15.47 12.99 -25.71
CA LYS A 468 -15.27 11.56 -25.85
C LYS A 468 -14.68 11.28 -27.22
N TRP A 469 -13.44 10.81 -27.22
CA TRP A 469 -12.68 10.55 -28.43
C TRP A 469 -12.71 9.09 -28.83
N HIS A 470 -12.98 8.82 -30.10
CA HIS A 470 -12.99 7.50 -30.71
C HIS A 470 -11.88 7.41 -31.76
N THR A 471 -11.05 6.37 -31.65
CA THR A 471 -10.02 5.95 -32.61
C THR A 471 -10.02 4.43 -32.62
N ASP A 472 -9.72 3.81 -33.76
CA ASP A 472 -9.58 2.37 -33.90
C ASP A 472 -8.22 1.85 -33.41
N ASN A 473 -7.27 2.75 -33.12
CA ASN A 473 -5.94 2.40 -32.70
C ASN A 473 -5.83 2.24 -31.18
N ASN A 474 -5.88 0.97 -30.73
CA ASN A 474 -5.72 0.61 -29.31
C ASN A 474 -4.40 1.09 -28.69
N ASN A 475 -3.32 1.22 -29.47
CA ASN A 475 -2.06 1.74 -28.95
C ASN A 475 -2.20 3.22 -28.59
N CYS A 476 -2.92 4.01 -29.39
CA CYS A 476 -3.19 5.42 -29.09
C CYS A 476 -3.97 5.58 -27.79
N VAL A 477 -5.02 4.76 -27.60
CA VAL A 477 -5.79 4.75 -26.34
C VAL A 477 -4.87 4.47 -25.15
N SER A 478 -4.02 3.45 -25.24
CA SER A 478 -3.06 3.15 -24.17
C SER A 478 -2.06 4.28 -23.93
N ILE A 479 -1.55 4.91 -24.99
CA ILE A 479 -0.55 5.99 -24.89
C ILE A 479 -1.17 7.25 -24.27
N VAL A 480 -2.37 7.64 -24.67
CA VAL A 480 -3.08 8.80 -24.10
C VAL A 480 -3.45 8.55 -22.63
N GLN A 481 -3.75 7.30 -22.25
CA GLN A 481 -4.11 6.98 -20.87
C GLN A 481 -2.92 6.78 -19.93
N LYS A 482 -1.81 6.21 -20.42
CA LYS A 482 -0.71 5.72 -19.57
C LYS A 482 0.67 6.22 -20.00
N GLY A 483 0.78 6.87 -21.16
CA GLY A 483 2.04 7.22 -21.80
C GLY A 483 2.64 6.06 -22.61
N SER A 484 3.77 6.33 -23.26
CA SER A 484 4.58 5.36 -24.00
C SER A 484 6.00 5.30 -23.47
N ALA A 485 6.58 4.10 -23.41
CA ALA A 485 8.00 3.91 -23.10
C ALA A 485 8.91 4.11 -24.33
N LYS A 486 8.34 4.22 -25.54
CA LYS A 486 9.13 4.46 -26.76
C LYS A 486 9.54 5.93 -26.82
N SER A 487 10.83 6.19 -26.99
CA SER A 487 11.40 7.55 -27.07
C SER A 487 10.72 8.43 -28.12
N THR A 488 10.29 7.85 -29.24
CA THR A 488 9.57 8.52 -30.32
C THR A 488 8.19 9.05 -29.92
N PHE A 489 7.59 8.51 -28.86
CA PHE A 489 6.27 8.92 -28.37
C PHE A 489 6.33 9.54 -26.99
N ALA A 490 7.43 9.34 -26.25
CA ALA A 490 7.61 9.88 -24.90
C ALA A 490 7.66 11.42 -24.88
N ARG A 491 8.19 12.04 -25.96
CA ARG A 491 8.34 13.50 -26.07
C ARG A 491 7.09 14.22 -26.58
N ASP A 492 6.32 13.59 -27.46
CA ASP A 492 5.25 14.25 -28.23
C ASP A 492 3.85 14.17 -27.60
N SER A 493 3.70 13.62 -26.38
CA SER A 493 2.38 13.46 -25.72
C SER A 493 2.05 14.57 -24.71
N TYR A 494 2.36 15.82 -25.03
CA TYR A 494 1.91 17.00 -24.26
C TYR A 494 0.90 17.82 -25.06
#